data_AF-A0A392U2E3-F1
#
_entry.id   AF-A0A392U2E3-F1
#
_cell.length_a   1.000
_cell.length_b   1.000
_cell.length_c   1.000
_cell.angle_alpha   90.00
_cell.angle_beta   90.00
_cell.angle_gamma   90.00
#
_symmetry.space_group_name_H-M   'P 1'
#
loop_
_entity.id
_entity.type
_entity.pdbx_description
1 polymer ?
#
loop_
_entity_poly.entity_id
_entity_poly.type
_entity_poly.pdbx_seq_one_letter_code
_entity_poly.pdbx_strand_id
1 'polypeptide(L)'
;VPRQCMFSAVRDEIEKWNLDVWNPVKEFLGRTGTDWLKYSGGERPTKIRLGDFKPVARAWGEWVARNLIVFGNWSEYQLENDV
;
A
#
# COMPACT_ATOMS: atom_id res chain seq x y z
N VAL A 1 -14.67 14.01 17.10
CA VAL A 1 -15.33 13.44 15.90
C VAL A 1 -14.35 13.56 14.75
N PRO A 2 -13.88 12.47 14.12
CA PRO A 2 -12.99 12.60 12.97
C PRO A 2 -13.78 13.31 11.87
N ARG A 3 -13.28 14.46 11.38
CA ARG A 3 -13.87 15.13 10.22
C ARG A 3 -13.78 14.13 9.06
N GLN A 4 -14.89 13.86 8.40
CA GLN A 4 -14.90 13.09 7.14
C GLN A 4 -13.92 13.75 6.19
N CYS A 5 -12.73 13.19 6.07
CA CYS A 5 -11.76 13.63 5.08
C CYS A 5 -12.06 12.85 3.80
N MET A 6 -11.77 13.45 2.65
CA MET A 6 -11.96 12.81 1.35
C MET A 6 -11.32 11.41 1.29
N PHE A 7 -10.23 11.19 2.03
CA PHE A 7 -9.60 9.89 2.17
C PHE A 7 -10.49 8.83 2.83
N SER A 8 -11.32 9.16 3.83
CA SER A 8 -12.19 8.15 4.46
C SER A 8 -13.24 7.63 3.49
N ALA A 9 -13.82 8.51 2.66
CA ALA A 9 -14.77 8.11 1.61
C ALA A 9 -14.09 7.22 0.56
N VAL A 10 -12.90 7.62 0.11
CA VAL A 10 -12.11 6.84 -0.87
C VAL A 10 -11.67 5.49 -0.29
N ARG A 11 -11.28 5.42 0.99
CA ARG A 11 -10.91 4.17 1.66
C ARG A 11 -12.09 3.18 1.68
N ASP A 12 -13.27 3.64 2.08
CA ASP A 12 -14.46 2.79 2.16
C ASP A 12 -14.91 2.31 0.75
N GLU A 13 -14.62 3.09 -0.29
CA GLU A 13 -14.78 2.66 -1.69
C GLU A 13 -13.75 1.59 -2.08
N ILE A 14 -12.46 1.80 -1.78
CA ILE A 14 -11.37 0.85 -2.09
C ILE A 14 -11.59 -0.50 -1.41
N GLU A 15 -12.09 -0.52 -0.16
CA GLU A 15 -12.40 -1.77 0.54
C GLU A 15 -13.51 -2.59 -0.14
N LYS A 16 -14.41 -1.90 -0.84
CA LYS A 16 -15.51 -2.51 -1.61
C LYS A 16 -15.10 -2.90 -3.04
N TRP A 17 -13.92 -2.51 -3.50
CA TRP A 17 -13.45 -2.90 -4.84
C TRP A 17 -13.40 -4.42 -4.98
N ASN A 18 -13.94 -4.91 -6.09
CA ASN A 18 -13.83 -6.30 -6.48
C ASN A 18 -12.42 -6.60 -7.01
N LEU A 19 -12.12 -7.88 -7.22
CA LEU A 19 -10.80 -8.32 -7.68
C LEU A 19 -10.43 -7.72 -9.04
N ASP A 20 -11.40 -7.50 -9.93
CA ASP A 20 -11.18 -6.99 -11.29
C ASP A 20 -10.66 -5.54 -11.28
N VAL A 21 -11.15 -4.70 -10.37
CA VAL A 21 -10.65 -3.33 -10.19
C VAL A 21 -9.29 -3.31 -9.47
N TRP A 22 -9.02 -4.31 -8.64
CA TRP A 22 -7.73 -4.46 -7.95
C TRP A 22 -6.60 -4.99 -8.85
N ASN A 23 -6.91 -5.78 -9.88
CA ASN A 23 -5.92 -6.39 -10.77
C ASN A 23 -5.03 -5.35 -11.49
N PRO A 24 -5.56 -4.24 -12.04
CA PRO A 24 -4.74 -3.18 -12.61
C PRO A 24 -3.73 -2.58 -11.62
N VAL A 25 -4.11 -2.39 -10.36
CA VAL A 25 -3.20 -1.90 -9.31
C VAL A 25 -2.07 -2.91 -9.05
N LYS A 26 -2.42 -4.20 -9.03
CA LYS A 26 -1.44 -5.28 -8.86
C LYS A 26 -0.45 -5.36 -10.01
N GLU A 27 -0.94 -5.24 -11.24
CA GLU A 27 -0.12 -5.19 -12.45
C GLU A 27 0.72 -3.92 -12.55
N PHE A 28 0.24 -2.81 -12.00
CA PHE A 28 1.00 -1.57 -11.94
C PHE A 28 2.20 -1.68 -10.98
N LEU A 29 1.98 -2.26 -9.80
CA LEU A 29 2.99 -2.36 -8.74
C LEU A 29 3.96 -3.52 -8.94
N GLY A 30 3.45 -4.72 -9.22
CA GLY A 30 4.21 -5.95 -9.34
C GLY A 30 4.72 -6.19 -10.76
N ARG A 31 5.76 -7.01 -10.89
CA ARG A 31 6.18 -7.52 -12.18
C ARG A 31 5.10 -8.47 -12.75
N THR A 32 5.06 -8.61 -14.06
CA THR A 32 4.12 -9.53 -14.71
C THR A 32 4.37 -10.94 -14.19
N GLY A 33 3.30 -11.64 -13.79
CA GLY A 33 3.37 -12.99 -13.24
C GLY A 33 3.77 -13.07 -11.75
N THR A 34 3.86 -11.94 -11.04
CA THR A 34 4.09 -11.96 -9.59
C THR A 34 2.86 -12.48 -8.85
N ASP A 35 3.07 -13.50 -8.02
CA ASP A 35 2.05 -14.01 -7.10
C ASP A 35 1.85 -13.07 -5.91
N TRP A 36 0.59 -12.68 -5.70
CA TRP A 36 0.19 -11.93 -4.52
C TRP A 36 -0.19 -12.89 -3.40
N LEU A 37 0.39 -12.68 -2.23
CA LEU A 37 0.21 -13.52 -1.05
C LEU A 37 -0.97 -13.00 -0.21
N LYS A 38 -1.68 -13.93 0.44
CA LYS A 38 -2.74 -13.60 1.40
C LYS A 38 -2.14 -13.12 2.73
N TYR A 39 -2.81 -12.17 3.38
CA TYR A 39 -2.58 -11.90 4.78
C TYR A 39 -3.13 -13.07 5.61
N SER A 40 -2.49 -13.42 6.73
CA SER A 40 -2.95 -14.50 7.60
C SER A 40 -4.37 -14.23 8.10
N GLY A 41 -5.34 -15.07 7.73
CA GLY A 41 -6.76 -14.89 8.04
C GLY A 41 -7.55 -14.06 7.02
N GLY A 42 -6.93 -13.59 5.94
CA GLY A 42 -7.60 -12.87 4.85
C GLY A 42 -7.74 -13.72 3.60
N GLU A 43 -8.90 -13.64 2.94
CA GLU A 43 -9.11 -14.35 1.66
C GLU A 43 -8.48 -13.60 0.47
N ARG A 44 -8.38 -12.28 0.57
CA ARG A 44 -7.88 -11.42 -0.50
C ARG A 44 -6.35 -11.35 -0.46
N PRO A 45 -5.66 -11.70 -1.56
CA PRO A 45 -4.22 -11.56 -1.65
C PRO A 45 -3.83 -10.09 -1.76
N THR A 46 -3.17 -9.57 -0.72
CA THR A 46 -2.82 -8.15 -0.54
C THR A 46 -1.31 -7.93 -0.30
N LYS A 47 -0.53 -9.00 -0.15
CA LYS A 47 0.92 -8.92 0.08
C LYS A 47 1.69 -9.22 -1.20
N ILE A 48 2.79 -8.50 -1.39
CA ILE A 48 3.76 -8.70 -2.46
C ILE A 48 5.15 -8.51 -1.85
N ARG A 49 6.16 -9.28 -2.29
CA ARG A 49 7.53 -9.11 -1.79
C ARG A 49 8.15 -7.88 -2.45
N LEU A 50 8.94 -7.12 -1.69
CA LEU A 50 9.58 -5.89 -2.20
C LEU A 50 10.43 -6.13 -3.46
N GLY A 51 11.07 -7.30 -3.56
CA GLY A 51 11.86 -7.70 -4.74
C GLY A 51 11.04 -7.91 -6.01
N ASP A 52 9.74 -8.18 -5.88
CA ASP A 52 8.84 -8.50 -6.99
C ASP A 52 8.13 -7.25 -7.54
N PHE A 53 8.36 -6.08 -6.95
CA PHE A 53 7.88 -4.81 -7.49
C PHE A 53 8.60 -4.44 -8.79
N LYS A 54 7.92 -3.65 -9.63
CA LYS A 54 8.55 -2.90 -10.71
C LYS A 54 9.52 -1.86 -10.14
N PRO A 55 10.57 -1.45 -10.89
CA PRO A 55 11.63 -0.60 -10.36
C PRO A 55 11.14 0.70 -9.70
N VAL A 56 10.21 1.42 -10.32
CA VAL A 56 9.68 2.69 -9.77
C VAL A 56 8.89 2.46 -8.48
N ALA A 57 8.00 1.46 -8.47
CA ALA A 57 7.21 1.13 -7.30
C ALA A 57 8.09 0.62 -6.14
N ARG A 58 9.15 -0.13 -6.47
CA ARG A 58 10.16 -0.58 -5.51
C ARG A 58 10.90 0.60 -4.88
N ALA A 59 11.41 1.53 -5.69
CA ALA A 59 12.13 2.70 -5.20
C ALA A 59 11.27 3.53 -4.25
N TRP A 60 9.99 3.74 -4.61
CA TRP A 60 9.02 4.40 -3.74
C TRP A 60 8.78 3.64 -2.43
N GLY A 61 8.55 2.33 -2.51
CA GLY A 61 8.32 1.49 -1.33
C GLY A 61 9.53 1.45 -0.39
N GLU A 62 10.74 1.35 -0.94
CA GLU A 62 11.99 1.42 -0.17
C GLU A 62 12.18 2.78 0.48
N TRP A 63 11.91 3.87 -0.24
CA TRP A 63 11.99 5.22 0.33
C TRP A 63 10.99 5.39 1.48
N VAL A 64 9.71 5.03 1.29
CA VAL A 64 8.68 5.10 2.35
C VAL A 64 9.10 4.28 3.58
N ALA A 65 9.49 3.02 3.39
CA ALA A 65 9.81 2.11 4.49
C ALA A 65 11.04 2.52 5.30
N ARG A 66 11.96 3.29 4.70
CA ARG A 66 13.21 3.73 5.34
C ARG A 66 13.12 5.13 5.92
N ASN A 67 12.31 6.02 5.35
CA ASN A 67 12.34 7.45 5.67
C ASN A 67 11.09 7.93 6.42
N LEU A 68 9.99 7.16 6.42
CA LEU A 68 8.76 7.55 7.13
C LEU A 68 8.64 6.79 8.46
N ILE A 69 8.73 7.55 9.55
CA ILE A 69 8.41 7.09 10.90
C ILE A 69 6.94 7.39 11.16
N VAL A 70 6.15 6.35 11.47
CA VAL A 70 4.74 6.52 11.85
C VAL A 70 4.68 6.92 13.31
N PHE A 71 4.22 8.15 13.59
CA PHE A 71 4.12 8.68 14.95
C PHE A 71 2.65 8.70 15.39
N GLY A 72 2.23 7.68 16.15
CA GLY A 72 0.85 7.56 16.63
C GLY A 72 -0.19 7.35 15.52
N ASN A 73 -1.25 6.60 15.83
CA ASN A 73 -2.56 6.47 15.14
C ASN A 73 -2.67 6.67 13.59
N TRP A 74 -1.62 6.43 12.80
CA TRP A 74 -1.56 6.52 11.33
C TRP A 74 -1.91 7.90 10.74
N SER A 75 -2.07 8.94 11.56
CA SER A 75 -2.41 10.29 11.08
C SER A 75 -1.19 11.21 10.89
N GLU A 76 -0.07 10.88 11.50
CA GLU A 76 1.15 11.70 11.46
C GLU A 76 2.36 10.85 11.04
N TYR A 77 3.10 11.36 10.07
CA TYR A 77 4.31 10.73 9.54
C TYR A 77 5.44 11.75 9.62
N GLN A 78 6.54 11.35 10.26
CA GLN A 78 7.75 12.15 10.29
C GLN A 78 8.72 11.65 9.24
N LEU A 79 9.31 12.58 8.47
CA LEU A 79 10.45 12.29 7.61
C LEU A 79 11.70 12.25 8.49
N GLU A 80 12.38 11.12 8.50
CA GLU A 80 13.71 11.01 9.06
C GLU A 80 14.66 11.78 8.13
N ASN A 81 15.04 12.99 8.55
CA ASN A 81 16.12 13.72 7.88
C ASN A 81 17.43 13.10 8.35
N ASP A 82 18.12 12.35 7.49
CA ASP A 82 19.53 12.06 7.68
C ASP A 82 20.26 13.42 7.76
N VAL A 83 20.83 13.72 8.93
CA VAL A 83 21.74 14.85 9.17
C VAL A 83 23.13 14.48 8.65
#